data_AF-A0A2V8KT30-F1
#
_entry.id   AF-A0A2V8KT30-F1
#
_cell.length_a   1.000
_cell.length_b   1.000
_cell.length_c   1.000
_cell.angle_alpha   90.00
_cell.angle_beta   90.00
_cell.angle_gamma   90.00
#
_symmetry.space_group_name_H-M   'P 1'
#
loop_
_entity.id
_entity.type
_entity.pdbx_description
1 polymer ?
#
loop_
_entity_poly.entity_id
_entity_poly.type
_entity_poly.pdbx_seq_one_letter_code
_entity_poly.pdbx_strand_id
1 'polypeptide(L)'
;MTSTLPRDMRAALLLFAPDVSWRTDLQMRFLRLSFFMTSSKSPRLYSSGLTAAANTSFRQRKDGLSAKRFLTIVGPCAAFLLIVLAVAPWIGSTGVTWRNVVAGVSPDREIFVVARLPRTLFAALVGGALAMAGVLFQALLRNSLADPFTLGVSAGSSFGAVVAIWLGLETVIWGIPFISIAAFIGAFFTILLVFFIARTGDALPAFTLLLAGITLNFVFGALIMFIHY
;
A
#
# COMPACT_ATOMS: atom_id res chain seq x y z
N MET A 1 -46.85 8.00 -0.29
CA MET A 1 -47.17 7.25 -1.52
C MET A 1 -46.22 6.06 -1.67
N THR A 2 -46.38 5.00 -0.87
CA THR A 2 -45.51 3.79 -0.89
C THR A 2 -46.27 2.52 -0.44
N SER A 3 -47.56 2.41 -0.74
CA SER A 3 -48.42 1.33 -0.22
C SER A 3 -48.78 0.23 -1.23
N THR A 4 -48.10 0.13 -2.38
CA THR A 4 -48.50 -0.82 -3.46
C THR A 4 -47.38 -1.71 -4.00
N LEU A 5 -46.36 -2.05 -3.20
CA LEU A 5 -45.31 -2.98 -3.63
C LEU A 5 -45.51 -4.40 -3.08
N PRO A 6 -45.37 -5.44 -3.92
CA PRO A 6 -45.58 -6.86 -3.56
C PRO A 6 -44.51 -7.38 -2.57
N ARG A 7 -44.88 -8.39 -1.77
CA ARG A 7 -44.19 -8.80 -0.52
C ARG A 7 -42.76 -9.32 -0.71
N ASP A 8 -42.49 -9.90 -1.87
CA ASP A 8 -41.20 -10.42 -2.34
C ASP A 8 -40.17 -9.31 -2.61
N MET A 9 -40.62 -8.13 -3.04
CA MET A 9 -39.74 -6.99 -3.31
C MET A 9 -39.29 -6.24 -2.04
N ARG A 10 -40.00 -6.42 -0.91
CA ARG A 10 -39.64 -5.84 0.40
C ARG A 10 -38.38 -6.45 1.01
N ALA A 11 -38.13 -7.73 0.75
CA ALA A 11 -36.94 -8.41 1.27
C ALA A 11 -35.66 -7.93 0.55
N ALA A 12 -35.74 -7.63 -0.74
CA ALA A 12 -34.63 -7.12 -1.53
C ALA A 12 -34.20 -5.70 -1.13
N LEU A 13 -35.15 -4.84 -0.72
CA LEU A 13 -34.89 -3.47 -0.29
C LEU A 13 -34.21 -3.37 1.09
N LEU A 14 -34.39 -4.38 1.95
CA LEU A 14 -33.73 -4.44 3.26
C LEU A 14 -32.27 -4.93 3.17
N LEU A 15 -31.89 -5.61 2.09
CA LEU A 15 -30.53 -6.09 1.85
C LEU A 15 -29.57 -5.00 1.32
N PHE A 16 -30.11 -3.84 0.92
CA PHE A 16 -29.34 -2.69 0.39
C PHE A 16 -29.49 -1.41 1.24
N ALA A 17 -30.14 -1.48 2.40
CA ALA A 17 -30.18 -0.35 3.32
C ALA A 17 -28.81 -0.24 4.04
N PRO A 18 -28.05 0.86 3.89
CA PRO A 18 -26.85 1.07 4.67
C PRO A 18 -27.22 1.05 6.15
N ASP A 19 -26.49 0.27 6.95
CA ASP A 19 -26.78 0.07 8.36
C ASP A 19 -26.63 1.39 9.13
N VAL A 20 -27.76 2.07 9.35
CA VAL A 20 -27.90 3.35 10.06
C VAL A 20 -28.14 3.10 11.56
N SER A 21 -27.92 1.88 12.06
CA SER A 21 -28.02 1.56 13.50
C SER A 21 -27.13 2.45 14.37
N TRP A 22 -26.00 2.94 13.85
CA TRP A 22 -25.14 3.87 14.59
C TRP A 22 -25.79 5.25 14.83
N ARG A 23 -26.73 5.70 13.99
CA ARG A 23 -27.44 6.99 14.22
C ARG A 23 -28.44 6.89 15.35
N THR A 24 -29.17 5.78 15.45
CA THR A 24 -30.12 5.56 16.55
C THR A 24 -29.40 5.35 17.87
N ASP A 25 -28.24 4.68 17.84
CA ASP A 25 -27.42 4.45 19.03
C ASP A 25 -26.76 5.75 19.53
N LEU A 26 -26.29 6.61 18.62
CA LEU A 26 -25.81 7.96 18.96
C LEU A 26 -26.93 8.88 19.47
N GLN A 27 -28.13 8.81 18.88
CA GLN A 27 -29.27 9.57 19.37
C GLN A 27 -29.72 9.09 20.76
N MET A 28 -29.74 7.78 21.02
CA MET A 28 -30.07 7.23 22.34
C MET A 28 -29.00 7.60 23.39
N ARG A 29 -27.73 7.64 23.01
CA ARG A 29 -26.65 8.13 23.87
C ARG A 29 -26.79 9.61 24.17
N PHE A 30 -27.13 10.44 23.18
CA PHE A 30 -27.41 11.87 23.39
C PHE A 30 -28.64 12.08 24.27
N LEU A 31 -29.74 11.37 24.06
CA LEU A 31 -30.94 11.44 24.91
C LEU A 31 -30.67 10.98 26.34
N ARG A 32 -29.84 9.94 26.55
CA ARG A 32 -29.39 9.53 27.89
C ARG A 32 -28.53 10.59 28.57
N LEU A 33 -27.66 11.28 27.82
CA LEU A 33 -26.84 12.39 28.32
C LEU A 33 -27.71 13.59 28.72
N SER A 34 -28.72 13.94 27.93
CA SER A 34 -29.68 15.00 28.24
C SER A 34 -30.52 14.66 29.48
N PHE A 35 -30.95 13.41 29.62
CA PHE A 35 -31.72 12.96 30.80
C PHE A 35 -30.86 12.93 32.07
N PHE A 36 -29.57 12.62 31.94
CA PHE A 36 -28.64 12.62 33.07
C PHE A 36 -28.29 14.03 33.56
N MET A 37 -28.31 15.05 32.68
CA MET A 37 -28.09 16.46 33.05
C MET A 37 -29.22 17.07 33.88
N THR A 38 -30.44 16.52 33.82
CA THR A 38 -31.59 17.01 34.60
C THR A 38 -31.65 16.44 36.04
N SER A 39 -30.90 15.36 36.34
CA SER A 39 -30.87 14.79 37.68
C SER A 39 -29.80 15.46 38.55
N SER A 40 -30.13 16.67 39.01
CA SER A 40 -29.36 17.41 40.01
C SER A 40 -29.39 16.71 41.37
N LYS A 41 -28.52 15.72 41.59
CA LYS A 41 -28.10 15.36 42.96
C LYS A 41 -26.62 15.00 43.03
N SER A 42 -25.91 15.87 43.77
CA SER A 42 -24.63 15.68 44.48
C SER A 42 -23.30 15.84 43.70
N PRO A 43 -22.51 16.90 43.97
CA PRO A 43 -21.26 17.23 43.28
C PRO A 43 -20.08 16.27 43.55
N ARG A 44 -20.21 15.32 44.49
CA ARG A 44 -19.16 14.31 44.77
C ARG A 44 -19.16 13.12 43.80
N LEU A 45 -20.28 12.86 43.11
CA LEU A 45 -20.41 11.75 42.16
C LEU A 45 -19.88 12.08 40.75
N TYR A 46 -19.76 13.36 40.43
CA TYR A 46 -19.25 13.84 39.13
C TYR A 46 -17.73 13.67 39.01
N SER A 47 -16.96 14.01 40.05
CA SER A 47 -15.49 13.89 40.03
C SER A 47 -15.03 12.42 40.06
N SER A 48 -15.72 11.55 40.79
CA SER A 48 -15.46 10.11 40.80
C SER A 48 -15.84 9.45 39.48
N GLY A 49 -16.93 9.89 38.84
CA GLY A 49 -17.36 9.39 37.53
C GLY A 49 -16.42 9.83 36.40
N LEU A 50 -15.96 11.08 36.39
CA LEU A 50 -15.00 11.58 35.39
C LEU A 50 -13.64 10.93 35.53
N THR A 51 -13.14 10.75 36.75
CA THR A 51 -11.84 10.08 36.98
C THR A 51 -11.93 8.59 36.66
N ALA A 52 -13.02 7.90 36.99
CA ALA A 52 -13.24 6.51 36.61
C ALA A 52 -13.38 6.32 35.09
N ALA A 53 -14.16 7.18 34.40
CA ALA A 53 -14.34 7.15 32.96
C ALA A 53 -13.06 7.56 32.19
N ALA A 54 -12.30 8.53 32.70
CA ALA A 54 -10.98 8.85 32.15
C ALA A 54 -10.02 7.67 32.32
N ASN A 55 -9.99 7.02 33.50
CA ASN A 55 -9.09 5.89 33.77
C ASN A 55 -9.45 4.63 32.95
N THR A 56 -10.72 4.38 32.64
CA THR A 56 -11.13 3.32 31.70
C THR A 56 -10.75 3.65 30.25
N SER A 57 -10.88 4.91 29.84
CA SER A 57 -10.47 5.39 28.50
C SER A 57 -8.96 5.33 28.30
N PHE A 58 -8.18 5.65 29.34
CA PHE A 58 -6.73 5.49 29.35
C PHE A 58 -6.28 4.02 29.46
N ARG A 59 -7.05 3.13 30.14
CA ARG A 59 -6.77 1.69 30.20
C ARG A 59 -7.06 0.97 28.88
N GLN A 60 -8.08 1.37 28.11
CA GLN A 60 -8.35 0.78 26.78
C GLN A 60 -7.26 1.10 25.74
N ARG A 61 -6.47 2.17 25.95
CA ARG A 61 -5.38 2.57 25.05
C ARG A 61 -4.05 1.85 25.31
N LYS A 62 -4.05 0.83 26.18
CA LYS A 62 -2.88 0.03 26.55
C LYS A 62 -3.00 -1.44 26.17
N ASP A 63 -3.93 -1.78 25.29
CA ASP A 63 -3.86 -3.02 24.51
C ASP A 63 -2.71 -2.88 23.49
N GLY A 64 -1.47 -2.92 23.98
CA GLY A 64 -0.31 -3.11 23.13
C GLY A 64 -0.57 -4.36 22.27
N LEU A 65 -0.20 -4.32 20.99
CA LEU A 65 -0.33 -5.47 20.09
C LEU A 65 0.23 -6.71 20.81
N SER A 66 -0.66 -7.56 21.34
CA SER A 66 -0.23 -8.81 21.94
C SER A 66 0.50 -9.57 20.84
N ALA A 67 1.68 -10.10 21.13
CA ALA A 67 2.46 -10.89 20.18
C ALA A 67 1.60 -11.95 19.48
N LYS A 68 0.57 -12.46 20.18
CA LYS A 68 -0.46 -13.35 19.64
C LYS A 68 -1.31 -12.72 18.53
N ARG A 69 -1.83 -11.49 18.71
CA ARG A 69 -2.63 -10.76 17.71
C ARG A 69 -1.79 -10.41 16.47
N PHE A 70 -0.54 -10.00 16.67
CA PHE A 70 0.39 -9.73 15.58
C PHE A 70 0.68 -11.01 14.78
N LEU A 71 0.99 -12.12 15.46
CA LEU A 71 1.28 -13.41 14.82
C LEU A 71 0.07 -13.97 14.08
N THR A 72 -1.16 -13.79 14.59
CA THR A 72 -2.37 -14.23 13.89
C THR A 72 -2.66 -13.47 12.61
N ILE A 73 -2.20 -12.22 12.47
CA ILE A 73 -2.39 -11.40 11.26
C ILE A 73 -1.25 -11.62 10.27
N VAL A 74 0.00 -11.56 10.75
CA VAL A 74 1.19 -11.65 9.88
C VAL A 74 1.51 -13.09 9.48
N GLY A 75 1.25 -14.05 10.37
CA GLY A 75 1.50 -15.48 10.15
C GLY A 75 0.87 -16.02 8.86
N PRO A 76 -0.45 -15.87 8.63
CA PRO A 76 -1.08 -16.35 7.40
C PRO A 76 -0.57 -15.64 6.15
N CYS A 77 -0.27 -14.33 6.20
CA CYS A 77 0.31 -13.61 5.08
C CYS A 77 1.72 -14.12 4.72
N ALA A 78 2.56 -14.37 5.73
CA ALA A 78 3.89 -14.94 5.54
C ALA A 78 3.82 -16.37 5.00
N ALA A 79 2.92 -17.20 5.55
CA ALA A 79 2.68 -18.56 5.05
C ALA A 79 2.20 -18.54 3.59
N PHE A 80 1.27 -17.66 3.24
CA PHE A 80 0.80 -17.48 1.87
C PHE A 80 1.94 -17.06 0.93
N LEU A 81 2.79 -16.13 1.34
CA LEU A 81 3.97 -15.72 0.57
C LEU A 81 4.95 -16.89 0.34
N LEU A 82 5.19 -17.72 1.36
CA LEU A 82 6.03 -18.92 1.24
C LEU A 82 5.43 -19.95 0.29
N ILE A 83 4.11 -20.17 0.34
CA ILE A 83 3.40 -21.05 -0.60
C ILE A 83 3.54 -20.52 -2.02
N VAL A 84 3.33 -19.21 -2.23
CA VAL A 84 3.48 -18.58 -3.55
C VAL A 84 4.92 -18.71 -4.06
N LEU A 85 5.92 -18.47 -3.23
CA LEU A 85 7.33 -18.65 -3.61
C LEU A 85 7.66 -20.10 -4.01
N ALA A 86 7.03 -21.08 -3.35
CA ALA A 86 7.24 -22.49 -3.65
C ALA A 86 6.52 -22.93 -4.93
N VAL A 87 5.32 -22.39 -5.22
CA VAL A 87 4.46 -22.82 -6.33
C VAL A 87 4.71 -22.02 -7.61
N ALA A 88 4.99 -20.72 -7.52
CA ALA A 88 5.12 -19.83 -8.67
C ALA A 88 6.18 -20.28 -9.72
N PRO A 89 7.35 -20.83 -9.36
CA PRO A 89 8.32 -21.32 -10.34
C PRO A 89 7.81 -22.48 -11.20
N TRP A 90 6.81 -23.23 -10.71
CA TRP A 90 6.24 -24.37 -11.43
C TRP A 90 5.23 -23.96 -12.50
N ILE A 91 4.62 -22.79 -12.34
CA ILE A 91 3.60 -22.26 -13.26
C ILE A 91 4.30 -21.51 -14.39
N GLY A 92 4.08 -21.93 -15.64
CA GLY A 92 4.63 -21.26 -16.82
C GLY A 92 4.12 -21.84 -18.14
N SER A 93 4.55 -21.25 -19.26
CA SER A 93 4.10 -21.64 -20.61
C SER A 93 4.53 -23.04 -21.03
N THR A 94 5.65 -23.54 -20.49
CA THR A 94 6.14 -24.91 -20.70
C THR A 94 5.85 -25.77 -19.47
N GLY A 95 5.33 -26.98 -19.67
CA GLY A 95 5.12 -27.95 -18.60
C GLY A 95 6.46 -28.49 -18.10
N VAL A 96 7.00 -27.90 -17.04
CA VAL A 96 8.27 -28.32 -16.45
C VAL A 96 8.01 -29.46 -15.47
N THR A 97 8.55 -30.64 -15.76
CA THR A 97 8.39 -31.80 -14.88
C THR A 97 9.48 -31.78 -13.81
N TRP A 98 9.10 -31.90 -12.54
CA TRP A 98 10.04 -31.89 -11.41
C TRP A 98 11.14 -32.94 -11.53
N ARG A 99 10.84 -34.10 -12.12
CA ARG A 99 11.80 -35.17 -12.38
C ARG A 99 12.92 -34.71 -13.32
N ASN A 100 12.59 -33.98 -14.38
CA ASN A 100 13.55 -33.51 -15.37
C ASN A 100 14.44 -32.40 -14.80
N VAL A 101 13.88 -31.55 -13.92
CA VAL A 101 14.64 -30.52 -13.21
C VAL A 101 15.67 -31.15 -12.27
N VAL A 102 15.26 -32.14 -11.48
CA VAL A 102 16.16 -32.85 -10.53
C VAL A 102 17.18 -33.73 -11.26
N ALA A 103 16.78 -34.38 -12.35
CA ALA A 103 17.66 -35.18 -13.20
C ALA A 103 18.62 -34.34 -14.05
N GLY A 104 18.45 -33.02 -14.07
CA GLY A 104 19.33 -32.12 -14.80
C GLY A 104 19.17 -32.14 -16.31
N VAL A 105 18.00 -32.53 -16.81
CA VAL A 105 17.71 -32.64 -18.23
C VAL A 105 17.41 -31.25 -18.80
N SER A 106 18.19 -30.84 -19.80
CA SER A 106 17.91 -29.64 -20.60
C SER A 106 16.74 -29.91 -21.57
N PRO A 107 15.83 -28.96 -21.80
CA PRO A 107 15.87 -27.54 -21.41
C PRO A 107 15.17 -27.21 -20.06
N ASP A 108 14.50 -28.19 -19.44
CA ASP A 108 13.63 -27.98 -18.27
C ASP A 108 14.36 -27.37 -17.06
N ARG A 109 15.57 -27.85 -16.76
CA ARG A 109 16.39 -27.32 -15.65
C ARG A 109 16.82 -25.88 -15.89
N GLU A 110 17.24 -25.55 -17.11
CA GLU A 110 17.74 -24.22 -17.45
C GLU A 110 16.63 -23.17 -17.36
N ILE A 111 15.45 -23.48 -17.91
CA ILE A 111 14.27 -22.62 -17.78
C ILE A 111 13.91 -22.40 -16.30
N PHE A 112 13.93 -23.46 -15.49
CA PHE A 112 13.58 -23.37 -14.08
C PHE A 112 14.57 -22.49 -13.30
N VAL A 113 15.88 -22.78 -13.42
CA VAL A 113 16.93 -22.15 -12.61
C VAL A 113 17.30 -20.75 -13.13
N VAL A 114 17.35 -20.55 -14.44
CA VAL A 114 17.84 -19.29 -15.05
C VAL A 114 16.71 -18.29 -15.27
N ALA A 115 15.51 -18.74 -15.62
CA ALA A 115 14.41 -17.82 -15.96
C ALA A 115 13.38 -17.68 -14.84
N ARG A 116 12.90 -18.78 -14.26
CA ARG A 116 11.74 -18.77 -13.35
C ARG A 116 12.10 -18.43 -11.92
N LEU A 117 13.08 -19.13 -11.35
CA LEU A 117 13.53 -18.96 -9.97
C LEU A 117 13.99 -17.51 -9.66
N PRO A 118 14.88 -16.88 -10.45
CA PRO A 118 15.27 -15.50 -10.20
C PRO A 118 14.09 -14.54 -10.35
N ARG A 119 13.19 -14.75 -11.32
CA ARG A 119 12.01 -13.91 -11.51
C ARG A 119 11.06 -13.94 -10.31
N THR A 120 10.82 -15.12 -9.72
CA THR A 120 9.96 -15.23 -8.53
C THR A 120 10.59 -14.61 -7.30
N LEU A 121 11.91 -14.74 -7.13
CA LEU A 121 12.64 -14.09 -6.05
C LEU A 121 12.62 -12.57 -6.20
N PHE A 122 12.88 -12.05 -7.41
CA PHE A 122 12.78 -10.61 -7.68
C PHE A 122 11.38 -10.07 -7.45
N ALA A 123 10.32 -10.80 -7.86
CA ALA A 123 8.94 -10.39 -7.60
C ALA A 123 8.66 -10.27 -6.10
N ALA A 124 9.14 -11.21 -5.28
CA ALA A 124 8.99 -11.14 -3.83
C ALA A 124 9.80 -10.00 -3.21
N LEU A 125 11.04 -9.78 -3.65
CA LEU A 125 11.90 -8.68 -3.18
C LEU A 125 11.29 -7.32 -3.52
N VAL A 126 10.88 -7.11 -4.77
CA VAL A 126 10.26 -5.85 -5.23
C VAL A 126 8.92 -5.64 -4.54
N GLY A 127 8.09 -6.68 -4.42
CA GLY A 127 6.81 -6.60 -3.70
C GLY A 127 7.00 -6.23 -2.22
N GLY A 128 8.00 -6.81 -1.55
CA GLY A 128 8.36 -6.46 -0.18
C GLY A 128 8.85 -5.02 -0.04
N ALA A 129 9.70 -4.56 -0.96
CA ALA A 129 10.17 -3.18 -0.99
C ALA A 129 9.02 -2.17 -1.19
N LEU A 130 8.08 -2.47 -2.10
CA LEU A 130 6.88 -1.65 -2.33
C LEU A 130 5.95 -1.64 -1.11
N ALA A 131 5.76 -2.78 -0.45
CA ALA A 131 4.95 -2.85 0.77
C ALA A 131 5.55 -2.00 1.89
N MET A 132 6.87 -2.08 2.11
CA MET A 132 7.57 -1.23 3.09
C MET A 132 7.48 0.25 2.74
N ALA A 133 7.70 0.61 1.47
CA ALA A 133 7.54 1.98 1.00
C ALA A 133 6.11 2.48 1.26
N GLY A 134 5.08 1.68 0.96
CA GLY A 134 3.68 2.01 1.23
C GLY A 134 3.42 2.34 2.71
N VAL A 135 3.89 1.50 3.63
CA VAL A 135 3.74 1.74 5.07
C VAL A 135 4.48 3.00 5.52
N LEU A 136 5.70 3.23 5.01
CA LEU A 136 6.47 4.44 5.30
C LEU A 136 5.76 5.70 4.81
N PHE A 137 5.23 5.71 3.58
CA PHE A 137 4.48 6.83 3.03
C PHE A 137 3.19 7.10 3.81
N GLN A 138 2.44 6.06 4.17
CA GLN A 138 1.24 6.19 4.98
C GLN A 138 1.55 6.78 6.37
N ALA A 139 2.69 6.40 6.97
CA ALA A 139 3.14 6.93 8.26
C ALA A 139 3.61 8.40 8.16
N LEU A 140 4.37 8.74 7.13
CA LEU A 140 4.88 10.10 6.89
C LEU A 140 3.75 11.09 6.60
N LEU A 141 2.82 10.69 5.74
CA LEU A 141 1.70 11.53 5.31
C LEU A 141 0.50 11.48 6.25
N ARG A 142 0.53 10.55 7.23
CA ARG A 142 -0.59 10.25 8.14
C ARG A 142 -1.91 10.06 7.39
N ASN A 143 -1.82 9.48 6.19
CA ASN A 143 -2.93 9.28 5.28
C ASN A 143 -2.86 7.87 4.70
N SER A 144 -3.84 7.04 5.05
CA SER A 144 -3.93 5.64 4.63
C SER A 144 -4.23 5.47 3.13
N LEU A 145 -4.53 6.55 2.41
CA LEU A 145 -4.77 6.55 0.96
C LEU A 145 -3.52 6.94 0.15
N ALA A 146 -2.42 7.31 0.80
CA ALA A 146 -1.22 7.74 0.10
C ALA A 146 -0.40 6.55 -0.44
N ASP A 147 0.06 6.67 -1.70
CA ASP A 147 0.82 5.64 -2.43
C ASP A 147 2.22 6.16 -2.83
N PRO A 148 3.31 5.39 -2.56
CA PRO A 148 4.68 5.72 -2.97
C PRO A 148 4.88 6.01 -4.47
N PHE A 149 4.02 5.50 -5.35
CA PHE A 149 4.15 5.74 -6.80
C PHE A 149 3.90 7.20 -7.22
N THR A 150 3.35 8.03 -6.33
CA THR A 150 2.93 9.40 -6.64
C THR A 150 4.06 10.43 -6.72
N LEU A 151 5.28 10.11 -6.27
CA LEU A 151 6.41 11.06 -6.29
C LEU A 151 7.15 11.17 -7.64
N GLY A 152 6.67 10.53 -8.71
CA GLY A 152 7.30 10.62 -10.04
C GLY A 152 8.59 9.79 -10.21
N VAL A 153 9.02 9.05 -9.19
CA VAL A 153 10.22 8.18 -9.22
C VAL A 153 10.15 7.16 -10.35
N SER A 154 8.97 6.56 -10.59
CA SER A 154 8.76 5.63 -11.69
C SER A 154 8.90 6.30 -13.07
N ALA A 155 8.43 7.54 -13.21
CA ALA A 155 8.56 8.29 -14.47
C ALA A 155 10.01 8.66 -14.75
N GLY A 156 10.75 9.08 -13.72
CA GLY A 156 12.20 9.32 -13.80
C GLY A 156 13.00 8.07 -14.16
N SER A 157 12.64 6.93 -13.57
CA SER A 157 13.23 5.63 -13.90
C SER A 157 13.02 5.26 -15.36
N SER A 158 11.78 5.38 -15.84
CA SER A 158 11.43 5.13 -17.24
C SER A 158 12.15 6.08 -18.19
N PHE A 159 12.23 7.36 -17.86
CA PHE A 159 12.95 8.35 -18.68
C PHE A 159 14.44 8.01 -18.77
N GLY A 160 15.09 7.70 -17.64
CA GLY A 160 16.49 7.27 -17.63
C GLY A 160 16.75 6.01 -18.47
N ALA A 161 15.84 5.03 -18.41
CA ALA A 161 15.91 3.83 -19.25
C ALA A 161 15.76 4.16 -20.74
N VAL A 162 14.78 4.99 -21.11
CA VAL A 162 14.54 5.43 -22.50
C VAL A 162 15.74 6.18 -23.06
N VAL A 163 16.35 7.09 -22.29
CA VAL A 163 17.55 7.81 -22.70
C VAL A 163 18.72 6.84 -22.96
N ALA A 164 18.92 5.84 -22.10
CA ALA A 164 19.96 4.83 -22.31
C ALA A 164 19.72 3.99 -23.56
N ILE A 165 18.47 3.61 -23.83
CA ILE A 165 18.08 2.88 -25.04
C ILE A 165 18.31 3.74 -26.28
N TRP A 166 17.89 5.01 -26.24
CA TRP A 166 18.04 5.94 -27.37
C TRP A 166 19.50 6.24 -27.72
N LEU A 167 20.36 6.36 -26.70
CA LEU A 167 21.81 6.51 -26.90
C LEU A 167 22.50 5.21 -27.35
N GLY A 168 21.79 4.08 -27.39
CA GLY A 168 22.35 2.77 -27.78
C GLY A 168 23.29 2.16 -26.74
N LEU A 169 23.17 2.53 -25.46
CA LEU A 169 24.00 1.98 -24.39
C LEU A 169 23.46 0.61 -23.93
N GLU A 170 23.68 -0.41 -24.75
CA GLU A 170 23.33 -1.81 -24.45
C GLU A 170 24.44 -2.58 -23.72
N THR A 171 25.48 -1.87 -23.27
CA THR A 171 26.61 -2.50 -22.58
C THR A 171 26.18 -3.17 -21.28
N VAL A 172 26.82 -4.32 -20.98
CA VAL A 172 26.63 -5.04 -19.74
C VAL A 172 27.90 -4.86 -18.91
N ILE A 173 27.75 -4.27 -17.72
CA ILE A 173 28.87 -3.97 -16.83
C ILE A 173 28.68 -4.84 -15.57
N TRP A 174 29.65 -5.73 -15.27
CA TRP A 174 29.56 -6.68 -14.15
C TRP A 174 28.31 -7.58 -14.16
N GLY A 175 27.80 -7.93 -15.34
CA GLY A 175 26.57 -8.74 -15.48
C GLY A 175 25.27 -7.97 -15.27
N ILE A 176 25.35 -6.65 -15.06
CA ILE A 176 24.18 -5.77 -14.94
C ILE A 176 24.01 -4.98 -16.25
N PRO A 177 22.81 -4.99 -16.85
CA PRO A 177 22.57 -4.18 -18.04
C PRO A 177 22.62 -2.70 -17.70
N PHE A 178 23.33 -1.90 -18.51
CA PHE A 178 23.48 -0.46 -18.28
C PHE A 178 22.14 0.27 -18.19
N ILE A 179 21.12 -0.22 -18.91
CA ILE A 179 19.74 0.30 -18.87
C ILE A 179 19.19 0.31 -17.43
N SER A 180 19.47 -0.72 -16.61
CA SER A 180 19.03 -0.75 -15.21
C SER A 180 19.76 0.28 -14.35
N ILE A 181 21.03 0.54 -14.64
CA ILE A 181 21.82 1.58 -13.94
C ILE A 181 21.28 2.96 -14.31
N ALA A 182 21.03 3.21 -15.59
CA ALA A 182 20.44 4.46 -16.07
C ALA A 182 19.03 4.70 -15.49
N ALA A 183 18.20 3.67 -15.42
CA ALA A 183 16.90 3.73 -14.77
C ALA A 183 17.02 4.10 -13.27
N PHE A 184 17.96 3.49 -12.56
CA PHE A 184 18.22 3.81 -11.15
C PHE A 184 18.71 5.25 -10.97
N ILE A 185 19.64 5.72 -11.81
CA ILE A 185 20.13 7.11 -11.79
C ILE A 185 18.98 8.08 -12.09
N GLY A 186 18.12 7.77 -13.07
CA GLY A 186 16.94 8.57 -13.40
C GLY A 186 15.97 8.67 -12.22
N ALA A 187 15.69 7.55 -11.54
CA ALA A 187 14.86 7.52 -10.34
C ALA A 187 15.46 8.38 -9.20
N PHE A 188 16.77 8.25 -8.96
CA PHE A 188 17.48 9.01 -7.93
C PHE A 188 17.49 10.52 -8.22
N PHE A 189 17.76 10.89 -9.48
CA PHE A 189 17.71 12.27 -9.94
C PHE A 189 16.32 12.88 -9.73
N THR A 190 15.26 12.13 -10.04
CA THR A 190 13.89 12.60 -9.80
C THR A 190 13.59 12.84 -8.33
N ILE A 191 14.02 11.95 -7.42
CA ILE A 191 13.83 12.15 -5.98
C ILE A 191 14.52 13.45 -5.51
N LEU A 192 15.76 13.69 -5.98
CA LEU A 192 16.46 14.93 -5.68
C LEU A 192 15.70 16.15 -6.21
N LEU A 193 15.23 16.07 -7.45
CA LEU A 193 14.49 17.16 -8.09
C LEU A 193 13.19 17.48 -7.34
N VAL A 194 12.42 16.46 -6.97
CA VAL A 194 11.22 16.62 -6.13
C VAL A 194 11.58 17.28 -4.80
N PHE A 195 12.64 16.82 -4.14
CA PHE A 195 13.06 17.36 -2.85
C PHE A 195 13.42 18.85 -2.96
N PHE A 196 14.18 19.25 -3.99
CA PHE A 196 14.55 20.64 -4.21
C PHE A 196 13.35 21.53 -4.56
N ILE A 197 12.41 21.04 -5.38
CA ILE A 197 11.22 21.80 -5.78
C ILE A 197 10.23 21.93 -4.61
N ALA A 198 10.01 20.86 -3.85
CA ALA A 198 9.01 20.83 -2.80
C ALA A 198 9.45 21.49 -1.49
N ARG A 199 10.75 21.74 -1.32
CA ARG A 199 11.30 22.37 -0.11
C ARG A 199 10.93 23.85 -0.08
N THR A 200 10.14 24.23 0.92
CA THR A 200 9.81 25.64 1.21
C THR A 200 10.43 26.02 2.55
N GLY A 201 11.62 26.65 2.49
CA GLY A 201 12.41 26.94 3.68
C GLY A 201 12.92 25.67 4.37
N ASP A 202 12.59 25.51 5.65
CA ASP A 202 12.91 24.32 6.45
C ASP A 202 11.76 23.29 6.52
N ALA A 203 10.64 23.56 5.87
CA ALA A 203 9.49 22.66 5.84
C ALA A 203 9.39 21.90 4.51
N LEU A 204 8.87 20.67 4.59
CA LEU A 204 8.51 19.83 3.45
C LEU A 204 7.00 19.54 3.51
N PRO A 205 6.16 20.44 2.97
CA PRO A 205 4.71 20.25 3.00
C PRO A 205 4.33 19.06 2.12
N ALA A 206 3.58 18.11 2.68
CA ALA A 206 3.08 16.94 1.96
C ALA A 206 2.37 17.29 0.64
N PHE A 207 1.56 18.35 0.64
CA PHE A 207 0.82 18.80 -0.54
C PHE A 207 1.75 19.26 -1.66
N THR A 208 2.77 20.06 -1.35
CA THR A 208 3.76 20.54 -2.34
C THR A 208 4.59 19.39 -2.89
N LEU A 209 4.95 18.42 -2.05
CA LEU A 209 5.68 17.21 -2.44
C LEU A 209 4.90 16.39 -3.48
N LEU A 210 3.60 16.20 -3.24
CA LEU A 210 2.71 15.49 -4.17
C LEU A 210 2.52 16.26 -5.48
N LEU A 211 2.31 17.58 -5.41
CA LEU A 211 2.12 18.40 -6.61
C LEU A 211 3.38 18.41 -7.49
N ALA A 212 4.57 18.54 -6.87
CA ALA A 212 5.85 18.46 -7.57
C ALA A 212 6.04 17.09 -8.26
N GLY A 213 5.71 15.99 -7.57
CA GLY A 213 5.79 14.64 -8.13
C GLY A 213 4.90 14.46 -9.37
N ILE A 214 3.66 14.94 -9.31
CA ILE A 214 2.72 14.90 -10.45
C ILE A 214 3.24 15.75 -11.62
N THR A 215 3.73 16.96 -11.35
CA THR A 215 4.31 17.83 -12.40
C THR A 215 5.49 17.15 -13.09
N LEU A 216 6.42 16.55 -12.34
CA LEU A 216 7.55 15.84 -12.93
C LEU A 216 7.12 14.62 -13.74
N ASN A 217 6.06 13.92 -13.33
CA ASN A 217 5.52 12.80 -14.09
C ASN A 217 5.10 13.24 -15.50
N PHE A 218 4.40 14.38 -15.62
CA PHE A 218 4.05 14.97 -16.91
C PHE A 218 5.27 15.44 -17.71
N VAL A 219 6.25 16.07 -17.07
CA VAL A 219 7.48 16.51 -17.74
C VAL A 219 8.25 15.33 -18.30
N PHE A 220 8.51 14.29 -17.51
CA PHE A 220 9.19 13.07 -17.98
C PHE A 220 8.37 12.35 -19.05
N GLY A 221 7.05 12.26 -18.90
CA GLY A 221 6.17 11.70 -19.92
C GLY A 221 6.30 12.44 -21.26
N ALA A 222 6.30 13.78 -21.25
CA ALA A 222 6.49 14.59 -22.45
C ALA A 222 7.88 14.39 -23.06
N LEU A 223 8.93 14.30 -22.25
CA LEU A 223 10.29 14.05 -22.72
C LEU A 223 10.45 12.65 -23.35
N ILE A 224 9.86 11.62 -22.73
CA ILE A 224 9.84 10.26 -23.30
C ILE A 224 9.15 10.27 -24.67
N MET A 225 8.00 10.94 -24.79
CA MET A 225 7.27 11.06 -26.06
C MET A 225 8.06 11.84 -27.11
N PHE A 226 8.77 12.89 -26.71
CA PHE A 226 9.64 13.66 -27.59
C PHE A 226 10.80 12.83 -28.14
N ILE A 227 11.40 11.94 -27.34
CA ILE A 227 12.48 11.05 -27.79
C ILE A 227 11.97 9.97 -28.75
N HIS A 228 10.72 9.53 -28.57
CA HIS A 228 10.11 8.49 -29.38
C HIS A 228 9.74 8.92 -30.81
N TYR A 229 9.64 10.23 -31.05
CA TYR A 229 9.17 10.81 -32.31
C TYR A 229 10.33 11.43 -33.09
#